data_AF-A0A816ZGN3-F1
#
_entry.id   AF-A0A816ZGN3-F1
#
_cell.length_a   1.000
_cell.length_b   1.000
_cell.length_c   1.000
_cell.angle_alpha   90.00
_cell.angle_beta   90.00
_cell.angle_gamma   90.00
#
_symmetry.space_group_name_H-M   'P 1'
#
loop_
_entity.id
_entity.type
_entity.pdbx_description
1 polymer ?
#
loop_
_entity_poly.entity_id
_entity_poly.type
_entity_poly.pdbx_seq_one_letter_code
_entity_poly.pdbx_strand_id
1 'polypeptide(L)'
;MRLATGFFAKFVNISLCDRKDVLDIDLPKDWSAWFFMQTRQVFFCFQDPTHLCTKLRNRMLSKKATMLIGNEVVSIEVLMKLIETKSKLVHGLVKTDIQPKDRQNFKACIKLSNDDVLVALEDVDGSQATRVYLRLLRSVIFAYIEHNTSIIDRIYHSWFAVFLCRIGQTWLQIIDEKDILGYRVETKTNLFITGPALFSIELNAHSLLAVCLLVCQHKLPDSALSISKYSSQPCEATFRLTRSMSGAFSSVVNFTTDQFLKRAGKLSVLTDLENQNESGQLDCPLQLPKHHKRRRKVAASKKSASNITIGLPTNDTIKKTIHQAFNDAYKLLSELDINIALEKKKKQ
;
A
#
# COMPACT_ATOMS: atom_id res chain seq x y z
N MET A 1 -17.14 -7.55 -4.06
CA MET A 1 -16.85 -6.33 -4.84
C MET A 1 -18.02 -6.12 -5.79
N ARG A 2 -18.78 -5.03 -5.65
CA ARG A 2 -19.73 -4.62 -6.69
C ARG A 2 -18.90 -4.13 -7.87
N LEU A 3 -18.99 -4.77 -9.03
CA LEU A 3 -18.41 -4.23 -10.25
C LEU A 3 -19.22 -2.97 -10.59
N ALA A 4 -18.56 -1.81 -10.65
CA ALA A 4 -19.19 -0.56 -11.07
C ALA A 4 -19.51 -0.54 -12.59
N THR A 5 -19.37 -1.67 -13.28
CA THR A 5 -19.64 -1.83 -14.70
C THR A 5 -21.08 -1.44 -15.01
N GLY A 6 -21.25 -0.37 -15.77
CA GLY A 6 -22.55 0.20 -16.10
C GLY A 6 -23.18 1.07 -15.02
N PHE A 7 -22.64 1.12 -13.79
CA PHE A 7 -23.16 1.97 -12.73
C PHE A 7 -23.00 3.46 -13.10
N PHE A 8 -21.77 3.88 -13.40
CA PHE A 8 -21.49 5.27 -13.78
C PHE A 8 -22.10 5.65 -15.13
N ALA A 9 -22.31 4.68 -16.02
CA ALA A 9 -22.97 4.91 -17.30
C ALA A 9 -24.50 5.05 -17.18
N LYS A 10 -25.14 4.35 -16.23
CA LYS A 10 -26.60 4.38 -16.03
C LYS A 10 -27.07 5.53 -15.13
N PHE A 11 -26.20 6.08 -14.29
CA PHE A 11 -26.60 7.04 -13.24
C PHE A 11 -25.75 8.30 -13.27
N VAL A 12 -25.69 8.98 -14.43
CA VAL A 12 -24.79 10.11 -14.69
C VAL A 12 -25.03 11.32 -13.78
N ASN A 13 -26.22 11.48 -13.17
CA ASN A 13 -26.59 12.68 -12.41
C ASN A 13 -27.39 12.38 -11.11
N ILE A 14 -27.19 11.23 -10.47
CA ILE A 14 -27.88 10.92 -9.20
C ILE A 14 -27.00 11.34 -8.02
N SER A 15 -27.60 12.07 -7.08
CA SER A 15 -27.04 12.27 -5.74
C SER A 15 -26.85 10.89 -5.08
N LEU A 16 -25.60 10.44 -5.01
CA LEU A 16 -25.24 9.12 -4.51
C LEU A 16 -25.71 8.92 -3.05
N CYS A 17 -25.85 10.00 -2.30
CA CYS A 17 -26.30 10.00 -0.91
C CYS A 17 -27.79 9.68 -0.74
N ASP A 18 -28.62 9.85 -1.77
CA ASP A 18 -30.07 9.67 -1.67
C ASP A 18 -30.53 8.26 -2.04
N ARG A 19 -29.57 7.36 -2.31
CA ARG A 19 -29.87 5.99 -2.71
C ARG A 19 -30.17 5.08 -1.52
N LYS A 20 -31.06 4.11 -1.74
CA LYS A 20 -31.42 3.08 -0.75
C LYS A 20 -30.30 2.08 -0.47
N ASP A 21 -29.33 1.95 -1.38
CA ASP A 21 -28.22 1.00 -1.27
C ASP A 21 -26.92 1.62 -0.73
N VAL A 22 -27.02 2.80 -0.11
CA VAL A 22 -25.92 3.48 0.57
C VAL A 22 -25.48 2.70 1.81
N LEU A 23 -24.18 2.57 1.99
CA LEU A 23 -23.57 2.09 3.22
C LEU A 23 -23.40 3.28 4.17
N ASP A 24 -23.98 3.15 5.35
CA ASP A 24 -23.85 4.14 6.42
C ASP A 24 -22.82 3.66 7.43
N ILE A 25 -21.83 4.48 7.72
CA ILE A 25 -20.76 4.19 8.68
C ILE A 25 -21.11 4.90 9.98
N ASP A 26 -21.44 4.14 11.02
CA ASP A 26 -21.56 4.71 12.36
C ASP A 26 -20.17 5.10 12.88
N LEU A 27 -19.91 6.40 12.93
CA LEU A 27 -18.61 6.99 13.29
C LEU A 27 -18.72 7.68 14.65
N PRO A 28 -17.86 7.33 15.63
CA PRO A 28 -17.78 8.06 16.88
C PRO A 28 -17.51 9.56 16.65
N LYS A 29 -18.26 10.43 17.34
CA LYS A 29 -18.23 11.89 17.12
C LYS A 29 -16.83 12.50 17.27
N ASP A 30 -16.03 11.92 18.16
CA ASP A 30 -14.66 12.33 18.48
C ASP A 30 -13.63 11.97 17.39
N TRP A 31 -14.00 11.17 16.38
CA TRP A 31 -13.09 10.78 15.29
C TRP A 31 -13.06 11.81 14.15
N SER A 32 -14.00 12.76 14.14
CA SER A 32 -14.08 13.84 13.16
C SER A 32 -12.81 14.71 13.07
N ALA A 33 -11.98 14.71 14.10
CA ALA A 33 -10.71 15.44 14.13
C ALA A 33 -9.66 14.88 13.16
N TRP A 34 -9.74 13.60 12.79
CA TRP A 34 -8.72 12.94 11.97
C TRP A 34 -9.27 12.09 10.83
N PHE A 35 -10.55 11.70 10.89
CA PHE A 35 -11.26 10.97 9.84
C PHE A 35 -12.14 11.92 9.00
N PHE A 36 -11.86 11.99 7.69
CA PHE A 36 -12.46 12.99 6.80
C PHE A 36 -13.36 12.42 5.71
N MET A 37 -13.51 11.09 5.63
CA MET A 37 -14.40 10.49 4.65
C MET A 37 -15.86 10.64 5.10
N GLN A 38 -16.75 10.94 4.16
CA GLN A 38 -18.18 11.02 4.47
C GLN A 38 -18.70 9.66 4.96
N THR A 39 -19.58 9.67 5.96
CA THR A 39 -20.13 8.46 6.60
C THR A 39 -21.08 7.68 5.69
N ARG A 40 -21.70 8.34 4.72
CA ARG A 40 -22.61 7.73 3.75
C ARG A 40 -21.90 7.53 2.42
N GLN A 41 -21.68 6.28 2.02
CA GLN A 41 -20.92 5.91 0.81
C GLN A 41 -21.64 4.85 -0.01
N VAL A 42 -21.58 4.94 -1.34
CA VAL A 42 -22.05 3.87 -2.24
C VAL A 42 -20.89 2.94 -2.63
N PHE A 43 -19.69 3.50 -2.78
CA PHE A 43 -18.47 2.77 -3.11
C PHE A 43 -17.32 3.24 -2.24
N PHE A 44 -16.40 2.32 -1.96
CA PHE A 44 -15.10 2.63 -1.42
C PHE A 44 -14.06 2.54 -2.52
N CYS A 45 -13.22 3.55 -2.61
CA CYS A 45 -12.13 3.60 -3.57
C CYS A 45 -10.83 3.21 -2.86
N PHE A 46 -10.11 2.26 -3.43
CA PHE A 46 -8.75 1.92 -3.03
C PHE A 46 -7.82 2.20 -4.20
N GLN A 47 -6.74 2.94 -3.94
CA GLN A 47 -5.60 3.04 -4.84
C GLN A 47 -4.76 1.79 -4.73
N ASP A 48 -4.19 1.36 -5.86
CA ASP A 48 -3.35 0.17 -5.88
C ASP A 48 -2.09 0.35 -4.99
N PRO A 49 -1.92 -0.50 -3.97
CA PRO A 49 -0.81 -0.36 -3.02
C PRO A 49 0.55 -0.72 -3.61
N THR A 50 0.63 -1.63 -4.58
CA THR A 50 1.86 -1.98 -5.30
C THR A 50 2.37 -0.79 -6.12
N HIS A 51 1.46 -0.10 -6.81
CA HIS A 51 1.79 1.12 -7.55
C HIS A 51 2.13 2.28 -6.61
N LEU A 52 1.47 2.39 -5.46
CA LEU A 52 1.85 3.36 -4.43
C LEU A 52 3.29 3.11 -3.94
N CYS A 53 3.64 1.88 -3.60
CA CYS A 53 5.00 1.52 -3.16
C CYS A 53 6.05 1.86 -4.22
N THR A 54 5.81 1.51 -5.48
CA THR A 54 6.74 1.82 -6.57
C THR A 54 6.83 3.33 -6.84
N LYS A 55 5.75 4.10 -6.68
CA LYS A 55 5.80 5.57 -6.73
C LYS A 55 6.68 6.16 -5.63
N LEU A 56 6.55 5.69 -4.39
CA LEU A 56 7.41 6.11 -3.27
C LEU A 56 8.89 5.79 -3.55
N ARG A 57 9.20 4.54 -3.91
CA ARG A 57 10.57 4.14 -4.31
C ARG A 57 11.11 5.03 -5.43
N ASN A 58 10.36 5.21 -6.52
CA ASN A 58 10.82 5.98 -7.67
C ASN A 58 11.02 7.47 -7.34
N ARG A 59 10.29 8.00 -6.36
CA ARG A 59 10.47 9.37 -5.89
C ARG A 59 11.79 9.52 -5.16
N MET A 60 12.13 8.59 -4.27
CA MET A 60 13.44 8.52 -3.62
C MET A 60 14.58 8.39 -4.63
N LEU A 61 14.38 7.60 -5.68
CA LEU A 61 15.40 7.38 -6.73
C LEU A 61 15.49 8.52 -7.76
N SER A 62 14.68 9.57 -7.63
CA SER A 62 14.58 10.63 -8.64
C SER A 62 15.65 11.69 -8.46
N LYS A 63 16.43 11.96 -9.52
CA LYS A 63 17.35 13.12 -9.56
C LYS A 63 16.66 14.49 -9.54
N LYS A 64 15.32 14.52 -9.72
CA LYS A 64 14.53 15.77 -9.75
C LYS A 64 13.94 16.11 -8.38
N ALA A 65 14.00 15.20 -7.42
CA ALA A 65 13.41 15.37 -6.10
C ALA A 65 14.52 15.39 -5.05
N THR A 66 14.45 16.33 -4.12
CA THR A 66 15.33 16.38 -2.95
C THR A 66 14.43 16.23 -1.74
N MET A 67 14.10 14.99 -1.38
CA MET A 67 13.15 14.76 -0.30
C MET A 67 13.78 15.08 1.05
N LEU A 68 13.07 15.87 1.85
CA LEU A 68 13.52 16.37 3.13
C LEU A 68 12.56 15.91 4.22
N ILE A 69 13.10 15.44 5.34
CA ILE A 69 12.34 15.12 6.54
C ILE A 69 13.08 15.75 7.72
N GLY A 70 12.56 16.88 8.21
CA GLY A 70 13.21 17.62 9.28
C GLY A 70 14.53 18.24 8.81
N ASN A 71 15.58 18.07 9.60
CA ASN A 71 16.93 18.57 9.30
C ASN A 71 17.75 17.66 8.35
N GLU A 72 17.22 16.52 7.90
CA GLU A 72 17.93 15.56 7.07
C GLU A 72 17.27 15.30 5.70
N VAL A 73 18.11 14.94 4.72
CA VAL A 73 17.68 14.56 3.36
C VAL A 73 17.53 13.04 3.25
N VAL A 74 16.46 12.59 2.61
CA VAL A 74 16.33 11.20 2.18
C VAL A 74 17.26 10.95 1.01
N SER A 75 18.28 10.12 1.23
CA SER A 75 19.44 10.00 0.34
C SER A 75 19.63 8.56 -0.13
N ILE A 76 19.89 8.41 -1.43
CA ILE A 76 20.26 7.12 -2.03
C ILE A 76 21.71 6.79 -1.69
N GLU A 77 22.54 7.81 -1.50
CA GLU A 77 23.96 7.71 -1.15
C GLU A 77 24.14 6.98 0.18
N VAL A 78 23.22 7.16 1.13
CA VAL A 78 23.16 6.38 2.39
C VAL A 78 22.98 4.88 2.10
N LEU A 79 22.08 4.52 1.18
CA LEU A 79 21.86 3.13 0.78
C LEU A 79 23.03 2.55 -0.02
N MET A 80 23.68 3.37 -0.85
CA MET A 80 24.92 3.00 -1.55
C MET A 80 26.04 2.71 -0.55
N LYS A 81 26.25 3.61 0.42
CA LYS A 81 27.23 3.45 1.51
C LYS A 81 26.97 2.14 2.25
N LEU A 82 25.73 1.87 2.64
CA LEU A 82 25.35 0.60 3.27
C LEU A 82 25.75 -0.63 2.44
N ILE A 83 25.43 -0.63 1.14
CA ILE A 83 25.76 -1.74 0.22
C ILE A 83 27.26 -1.94 0.04
N GLU A 84 28.04 -0.86 0.13
CA GLU A 84 29.49 -0.89 -0.11
C GLU A 84 30.29 -1.18 1.17
N THR A 85 29.77 -0.81 2.34
CA THR A 85 30.49 -0.95 3.61
C THR A 85 30.06 -2.16 4.45
N LYS A 86 28.81 -2.64 4.31
CA LYS A 86 28.30 -3.78 5.08
C LYS A 86 28.11 -5.01 4.19
N SER A 87 28.22 -6.18 4.82
CA SER A 87 28.01 -7.46 4.12
C SER A 87 26.56 -7.61 3.68
N LYS A 88 26.36 -8.09 2.43
CA LYS A 88 25.03 -8.44 1.89
C LYS A 88 24.26 -9.43 2.78
N LEU A 89 24.95 -10.26 3.55
CA LEU A 89 24.29 -11.20 4.48
C LEU A 89 23.56 -10.48 5.62
N VAL A 90 23.96 -9.24 5.94
CA VAL A 90 23.33 -8.43 6.98
C VAL A 90 22.06 -7.78 6.46
N HIS A 91 22.11 -7.11 5.30
CA HIS A 91 21.02 -6.24 4.83
C HIS A 91 20.28 -6.76 3.58
N GLY A 92 20.81 -7.75 2.86
CA GLY A 92 20.16 -8.41 1.72
C GLY A 92 20.07 -7.59 0.42
N LEU A 93 20.50 -6.33 0.41
CA LEU A 93 20.45 -5.44 -0.74
C LEU A 93 21.57 -5.70 -1.76
N VAL A 94 21.29 -5.41 -3.02
CA VAL A 94 22.28 -5.33 -4.10
C VAL A 94 22.12 -4.03 -4.88
N LYS A 95 23.16 -3.61 -5.61
CA LYS A 95 23.17 -2.34 -6.39
C LYS A 95 21.95 -2.19 -7.31
N THR A 96 21.44 -3.28 -7.89
CA THR A 96 20.26 -3.23 -8.76
C THR A 96 18.96 -2.86 -8.04
N ASP A 97 18.87 -3.06 -6.72
CA ASP A 97 17.66 -2.76 -5.94
C ASP A 97 17.42 -1.22 -5.84
N ILE A 98 18.48 -0.42 -5.94
CA ILE A 98 18.44 1.06 -5.96
C ILE A 98 18.62 1.66 -7.36
N GLN A 99 18.59 0.85 -8.42
CA GLN A 99 18.66 1.37 -9.79
C GLN A 99 17.29 1.88 -10.27
N PRO A 100 17.23 3.09 -10.88
CA PRO A 100 15.98 3.68 -11.34
C PRO A 100 15.47 3.12 -12.67
N LYS A 101 16.24 2.26 -13.37
CA LYS A 101 15.92 1.76 -14.71
C LYS A 101 14.61 0.98 -14.74
N ASP A 102 14.39 0.11 -13.75
CA ASP A 102 13.12 -0.60 -13.57
C ASP A 102 12.23 0.14 -12.58
N ARG A 103 11.31 0.93 -13.14
CA ARG A 103 10.33 1.74 -12.38
C ARG A 103 9.17 0.91 -11.82
N GLN A 104 9.00 -0.34 -12.27
CA GLN A 104 7.93 -1.24 -11.84
C GLN A 104 8.44 -2.30 -10.85
N ASN A 105 9.70 -2.23 -10.41
CA ASN A 105 10.31 -3.20 -9.51
C ASN A 105 9.75 -3.11 -8.08
N PHE A 106 8.61 -3.74 -7.86
CA PHE A 106 8.02 -3.85 -6.53
C PHE A 106 8.86 -4.71 -5.58
N LYS A 107 9.56 -5.73 -6.08
CA LYS A 107 10.43 -6.59 -5.25
C LYS A 107 11.54 -5.78 -4.56
N ALA A 108 12.08 -4.78 -5.25
CA ALA A 108 13.03 -3.85 -4.63
C ALA A 108 12.39 -3.03 -3.51
N CYS A 109 11.11 -2.64 -3.62
CA CYS A 109 10.41 -1.93 -2.55
C CYS A 109 10.35 -2.76 -1.24
N ILE A 110 10.03 -4.05 -1.36
CA ILE A 110 10.02 -4.98 -0.20
C ILE A 110 11.41 -5.07 0.43
N LYS A 111 12.44 -5.29 -0.38
CA LYS A 111 13.81 -5.42 0.15
C LYS A 111 14.31 -4.14 0.81
N LEU A 112 14.11 -2.99 0.18
CA LEU A 112 14.56 -1.69 0.70
C LEU A 112 13.93 -1.36 2.05
N SER A 113 12.69 -1.79 2.25
CA SER A 113 11.96 -1.56 3.49
C SER A 113 12.05 -2.73 4.48
N ASN A 114 12.99 -3.67 4.30
CA ASN A 114 13.17 -4.79 5.23
C ASN A 114 13.72 -4.32 6.59
N ASP A 115 13.35 -5.00 7.68
CA ASP A 115 13.83 -4.67 9.04
C ASP A 115 15.35 -4.77 9.11
N ASP A 116 15.95 -5.78 8.48
CA ASP A 116 17.40 -5.94 8.40
C ASP A 116 18.10 -4.72 7.79
N VAL A 117 17.48 -4.07 6.79
CA VAL A 117 17.98 -2.83 6.20
C VAL A 117 17.81 -1.67 7.17
N LEU A 118 16.64 -1.54 7.80
CA LEU A 118 16.34 -0.46 8.74
C LEU A 118 17.23 -0.49 9.98
N VAL A 119 17.58 -1.68 10.46
CA VAL A 119 18.54 -1.91 11.55
C VAL A 119 19.95 -1.62 11.07
N ALA A 120 20.36 -2.16 9.91
CA ALA A 120 21.71 -1.93 9.39
C ALA A 120 22.00 -0.46 9.07
N LEU A 121 20.97 0.36 8.81
CA LEU A 121 21.10 1.81 8.65
C LEU A 121 21.36 2.56 9.96
N GLU A 122 21.09 2.00 11.13
CA GLU A 122 21.34 2.68 12.43
C GLU A 122 22.79 3.12 12.59
N ASP A 123 23.74 2.31 12.10
CA ASP A 123 25.17 2.62 12.17
C ASP A 123 25.67 3.48 11.00
N VAL A 124 24.77 4.10 10.22
CA VAL A 124 25.12 4.95 9.09
C VAL A 124 24.74 6.39 9.40
N ASP A 125 25.74 7.26 9.51
CA ASP A 125 25.55 8.69 9.75
C ASP A 125 24.64 9.34 8.70
N GLY A 126 23.72 10.21 9.14
CA GLY A 126 22.78 10.94 8.28
C GLY A 126 21.76 10.04 7.58
N SER A 127 21.51 8.84 8.11
CA SER A 127 20.55 7.89 7.54
C SER A 127 19.13 8.06 8.06
N GLN A 128 18.91 8.88 9.09
CA GLN A 128 17.68 8.86 9.87
C GLN A 128 16.46 9.25 9.02
N ALA A 129 16.54 10.32 8.21
CA ALA A 129 15.46 10.65 7.27
C ALA A 129 15.18 9.50 6.29
N THR A 130 16.23 8.84 5.79
CA THR A 130 16.10 7.69 4.89
C THR A 130 15.42 6.50 5.58
N ARG A 131 15.76 6.22 6.84
CA ARG A 131 15.12 5.18 7.65
C ARG A 131 13.64 5.48 7.87
N VAL A 132 13.29 6.72 8.21
CA VAL A 132 11.90 7.17 8.36
C VAL A 132 11.12 6.96 7.07
N TYR A 133 11.70 7.34 5.93
CA TYR A 133 11.08 7.16 4.62
C TYR A 133 10.86 5.68 4.26
N LEU A 134 11.82 4.81 4.59
CA LEU A 134 11.70 3.36 4.36
C LEU A 134 10.69 2.71 5.31
N ARG A 135 10.54 3.22 6.54
CA ARG A 135 9.47 2.83 7.47
C ARG A 135 8.07 3.22 6.96
N LEU A 136 7.93 4.38 6.31
CA LEU A 136 6.71 4.76 5.61
C LEU A 136 6.37 3.73 4.52
N LEU A 137 7.35 3.38 3.67
CA LEU A 137 7.19 2.36 2.64
C LEU A 137 6.80 0.99 3.23
N ARG A 138 7.47 0.56 4.30
CA ARG A 138 7.16 -0.70 5.03
C ARG A 138 5.73 -0.72 5.55
N SER A 139 5.28 0.40 6.13
CA SER A 139 3.94 0.52 6.71
C SER A 139 2.85 0.40 5.63
N VAL A 140 3.06 0.98 4.44
CA VAL A 140 2.14 0.78 3.31
C VAL A 140 2.07 -0.70 2.89
N ILE A 141 3.22 -1.40 2.87
CA ILE A 141 3.27 -2.83 2.54
C ILE A 141 2.51 -3.66 3.58
N PHE A 142 2.74 -3.44 4.87
CA PHE A 142 2.04 -4.18 5.93
C PHE A 142 0.54 -3.91 5.96
N ALA A 143 0.13 -2.66 5.75
CA ALA A 143 -1.28 -2.30 5.76
C ALA A 143 -2.08 -3.00 4.63
N TYR A 144 -1.53 -3.04 3.41
CA TYR A 144 -2.35 -3.36 2.23
C TYR A 144 -1.91 -4.56 1.41
N ILE A 145 -0.64 -5.01 1.53
CA ILE A 145 -0.08 -6.02 0.63
C ILE A 145 0.16 -7.34 1.35
N GLU A 146 0.81 -7.28 2.51
CA GLU A 146 1.19 -8.49 3.27
C GLU A 146 -0.07 -9.28 3.66
N HIS A 147 -0.06 -10.60 3.51
CA HIS A 147 -1.27 -11.43 3.70
C HIS A 147 -1.51 -11.80 5.17
N ASN A 148 -0.45 -11.85 5.98
CA ASN A 148 -0.50 -12.35 7.35
C ASN A 148 -0.68 -11.24 8.40
N THR A 149 -0.81 -9.97 7.99
CA THR A 149 -1.03 -8.85 8.91
C THR A 149 -2.45 -8.86 9.47
N SER A 150 -2.56 -8.76 10.81
CA SER A 150 -3.84 -8.65 11.51
C SER A 150 -4.56 -7.35 11.15
N ILE A 151 -5.88 -7.27 11.36
CA ILE A 151 -6.65 -6.07 11.01
C ILE A 151 -6.25 -4.86 11.87
N ILE A 152 -5.98 -5.07 13.15
CA ILE A 152 -5.49 -3.99 14.03
C ILE A 152 -4.13 -3.49 13.56
N ASP A 153 -3.20 -4.38 13.19
CA ASP A 153 -1.90 -3.96 12.68
C ASP A 153 -2.02 -3.24 11.33
N ARG A 154 -2.97 -3.64 10.48
CA ARG A 154 -3.25 -2.90 9.24
C ARG A 154 -3.76 -1.50 9.52
N ILE A 155 -4.67 -1.34 10.48
CA ILE A 155 -5.15 -0.04 10.92
C ILE A 155 -3.98 0.79 11.44
N TYR A 156 -3.16 0.23 12.35
CA TYR A 156 -1.96 0.88 12.86
C TYR A 156 -1.06 1.40 11.73
N HIS A 157 -0.63 0.51 10.83
CA HIS A 157 0.31 0.87 9.77
C HIS A 157 -0.29 1.84 8.74
N SER A 158 -1.59 1.72 8.44
CA SER A 158 -2.27 2.65 7.54
C SER A 158 -2.32 4.07 8.09
N TRP A 159 -2.68 4.22 9.37
CA TRP A 159 -2.75 5.52 10.04
C TRP A 159 -1.38 6.07 10.41
N PHE A 160 -0.42 5.21 10.74
CA PHE A 160 0.98 5.63 10.93
C PHE A 160 1.51 6.29 9.67
N ALA A 161 1.27 5.69 8.49
CA ALA A 161 1.64 6.28 7.21
C ALA A 161 0.95 7.64 6.96
N VAL A 162 -0.35 7.76 7.28
CA VAL A 162 -1.11 9.01 7.20
C VAL A 162 -0.50 10.08 8.08
N PHE A 163 -0.28 9.81 9.36
CA PHE A 163 0.23 10.82 10.31
C PHE A 163 1.65 11.25 9.97
N LEU A 164 2.51 10.33 9.58
CA LEU A 164 3.87 10.63 9.14
C LEU A 164 3.84 11.61 7.93
N CYS A 165 2.93 11.37 6.99
CA CYS A 165 2.73 12.24 5.82
C CYS A 165 2.11 13.60 6.19
N ARG A 166 1.06 13.63 7.03
CA ARG A 166 0.41 14.87 7.48
C ARG A 166 1.38 15.76 8.25
N ILE A 167 2.07 15.22 9.25
CA ILE A 167 3.02 15.97 10.07
C ILE A 167 4.16 16.51 9.20
N GLY A 168 4.75 15.67 8.34
CA GLY A 168 5.80 16.10 7.41
C GLY A 168 5.33 17.19 6.43
N GLN A 169 4.11 17.08 5.90
CA GLN A 169 3.55 18.09 5.02
C GLN A 169 3.26 19.41 5.75
N THR A 170 2.67 19.35 6.95
CA THR A 170 2.45 20.54 7.79
C THR A 170 3.76 21.22 8.10
N TRP A 171 4.79 20.46 8.47
CA TRP A 171 6.13 20.99 8.71
C TRP A 171 6.71 21.76 7.50
N LEU A 172 6.62 21.20 6.30
CA LEU A 172 7.06 21.89 5.07
C LEU A 172 6.28 23.17 4.75
N GLN A 173 5.01 23.24 5.15
CA GLN A 173 4.19 24.44 4.97
C GLN A 173 4.60 25.57 5.92
N ILE A 174 5.13 25.24 7.10
CA ILE A 174 5.45 26.21 8.14
C ILE A 174 6.91 26.65 8.14
N ILE A 175 7.82 25.84 7.60
CA ILE A 175 9.24 26.17 7.57
C ILE A 175 9.54 27.26 6.53
N ASP A 176 10.37 28.22 6.93
CA ASP A 176 10.85 29.29 6.06
C ASP A 176 11.87 28.75 5.06
N GLU A 177 11.87 29.27 3.83
CA GLU A 177 12.79 28.83 2.78
C GLU A 177 14.26 29.02 3.17
N LYS A 178 14.55 29.99 4.05
CA LYS A 178 15.89 30.26 4.57
C LYS A 178 16.40 29.16 5.51
N ASP A 179 15.50 28.46 6.18
CA ASP A 179 15.82 27.37 7.11
C ASP A 179 16.00 26.03 6.39
N ILE A 180 15.64 25.96 5.09
CA ILE A 180 15.82 24.78 4.24
C ILE A 180 17.29 24.72 3.75
N LEU A 181 18.20 24.44 4.68
CA LEU A 181 19.57 23.91 4.50
C LEU A 181 20.23 24.17 3.13
N GLY A 182 20.38 25.43 2.69
CA GLY A 182 21.18 25.78 1.49
C GLY A 182 20.81 25.06 0.18
N TYR A 183 19.70 24.33 0.13
CA TYR A 183 19.29 23.60 -1.05
C TYR A 183 18.65 24.59 -2.03
N ARG A 184 19.17 24.65 -3.26
CA ARG A 184 18.51 25.38 -4.36
C ARG A 184 17.24 24.63 -4.75
N VAL A 185 16.17 24.87 -4.01
CA VAL A 185 14.88 24.21 -4.23
C VAL A 185 14.04 25.11 -5.12
N GLU A 186 13.77 24.66 -6.34
CA GLU A 186 12.90 25.41 -7.27
C GLU A 186 11.45 25.46 -6.76
N THR A 187 10.98 24.43 -6.05
CA THR A 187 9.61 24.36 -5.49
C THR A 187 9.52 23.42 -4.29
N LYS A 188 8.77 23.80 -3.23
CA LYS A 188 8.48 22.95 -2.05
C LYS A 188 7.83 21.60 -2.41
N THR A 189 7.19 21.50 -3.57
CA THR A 189 6.61 20.25 -4.10
C THR A 189 7.65 19.18 -4.41
N ASN A 190 8.92 19.55 -4.56
CA ASN A 190 10.04 18.62 -4.75
C ASN A 190 10.68 18.12 -3.45
N LEU A 191 10.25 18.66 -2.30
CA LEU A 191 10.79 18.33 -0.98
C LEU A 191 10.14 17.15 -0.27
N PHE A 192 9.06 16.60 -0.83
CA PHE A 192 8.33 15.50 -0.20
C PHE A 192 7.81 14.48 -1.20
N ILE A 193 7.00 13.53 -0.72
CA ILE A 193 6.20 12.67 -1.57
C ILE A 193 5.26 13.50 -2.45
N THR A 194 4.90 12.96 -3.60
CA THR A 194 4.02 13.67 -4.54
C THR A 194 2.59 13.74 -4.00
N GLY A 195 1.86 14.81 -4.33
CA GLY A 195 0.45 14.96 -3.95
C GLY A 195 -0.41 13.72 -4.25
N PRO A 196 -0.34 13.11 -5.44
CA PRO A 196 -1.07 11.87 -5.73
C PRO A 196 -0.70 10.68 -4.82
N ALA A 197 0.56 10.57 -4.38
CA ALA A 197 0.96 9.52 -3.45
C ALA A 197 0.38 9.79 -2.04
N LEU A 198 0.41 11.05 -1.59
CA LEU A 198 -0.19 11.46 -0.33
C LEU A 198 -1.71 11.18 -0.30
N PHE A 199 -2.44 11.59 -1.34
CA PHE A 199 -3.87 11.29 -1.45
C PHE A 199 -4.16 9.79 -1.54
N SER A 200 -3.26 9.00 -2.14
CA SER A 200 -3.42 7.53 -2.17
C SER A 200 -3.30 6.91 -0.79
N ILE A 201 -2.36 7.39 0.03
CA ILE A 201 -2.18 6.95 1.42
C ILE A 201 -3.43 7.30 2.25
N GLU A 202 -3.88 8.55 2.16
CA GLU A 202 -5.08 9.05 2.82
C GLU A 202 -6.34 8.26 2.44
N LEU A 203 -6.60 8.12 1.13
CA LEU A 203 -7.77 7.41 0.63
C LEU A 203 -7.79 5.96 1.09
N ASN A 204 -6.66 5.26 0.98
CA ASN A 204 -6.59 3.85 1.38
C ASN A 204 -6.82 3.67 2.88
N ALA A 205 -6.30 4.56 3.73
CA ALA A 205 -6.46 4.45 5.19
C ALA A 205 -7.91 4.68 5.61
N HIS A 206 -8.56 5.70 5.04
CA HIS A 206 -9.98 5.98 5.31
C HIS A 206 -10.88 4.86 4.81
N SER A 207 -10.66 4.38 3.58
CA SER A 207 -11.43 3.27 3.01
C SER A 207 -11.23 1.97 3.81
N LEU A 208 -10.00 1.68 4.26
CA LEU A 208 -9.71 0.53 5.12
C LEU A 208 -10.48 0.61 6.44
N LEU A 209 -10.38 1.73 7.15
CA LEU A 209 -11.06 1.91 8.43
C LEU A 209 -12.58 1.79 8.26
N ALA A 210 -13.14 2.39 7.21
CA ALA A 210 -14.56 2.30 6.93
C ALA A 210 -15.05 0.88 6.63
N VAL A 211 -14.30 0.11 5.84
CA VAL A 211 -14.61 -1.30 5.61
C VAL A 211 -14.56 -2.06 6.94
N CYS A 212 -13.56 -1.79 7.78
CA CYS A 212 -13.48 -2.41 9.12
C CYS A 212 -14.71 -2.09 9.97
N LEU A 213 -15.09 -0.81 10.06
CA LEU A 213 -16.26 -0.38 10.82
C LEU A 213 -17.55 -1.02 10.31
N LEU A 214 -17.74 -1.08 9.00
CA LEU A 214 -18.92 -1.72 8.41
C LEU A 214 -19.00 -3.22 8.69
N VAL A 215 -17.87 -3.92 8.78
CA VAL A 215 -17.84 -5.33 9.20
C VAL A 215 -18.16 -5.45 10.68
N CYS A 216 -17.57 -4.60 11.55
CA CYS A 216 -17.89 -4.56 12.98
C CYS A 216 -19.37 -4.22 13.24
N GLN A 217 -19.99 -3.43 12.35
CA GLN A 217 -21.42 -3.10 12.37
C GLN A 217 -22.32 -4.15 11.71
N HIS A 218 -21.75 -5.30 11.29
CA HIS A 218 -22.46 -6.38 10.57
C HIS A 218 -23.16 -5.95 9.26
N LYS A 219 -22.73 -4.82 8.66
CA LYS A 219 -23.21 -4.33 7.36
C LYS A 219 -22.45 -4.93 6.19
N LEU A 220 -21.26 -5.50 6.43
CA LEU A 220 -20.45 -6.24 5.47
C LEU A 220 -20.01 -7.58 6.06
N PRO A 221 -19.80 -8.61 5.23
CA PRO A 221 -19.30 -9.90 5.69
C PRO A 221 -17.81 -9.83 6.07
N ASP A 222 -17.37 -10.69 6.99
CA ASP A 222 -15.96 -10.78 7.44
C ASP A 222 -14.97 -10.98 6.28
N SER A 223 -15.41 -11.62 5.21
CA SER A 223 -14.60 -11.78 3.99
C SER A 223 -14.16 -10.46 3.35
N ALA A 224 -14.84 -9.35 3.65
CA ALA A 224 -14.45 -8.00 3.24
C ALA A 224 -13.11 -7.57 3.89
N LEU A 225 -12.73 -8.13 5.04
CA LEU A 225 -11.45 -7.87 5.70
C LEU A 225 -10.25 -8.53 4.99
N SER A 226 -10.46 -9.20 3.86
CA SER A 226 -9.40 -9.69 2.98
C SER A 226 -8.70 -8.54 2.21
N ILE A 227 -8.07 -7.61 2.91
CA ILE A 227 -7.55 -6.34 2.36
C ILE A 227 -6.57 -6.54 1.20
N SER A 228 -5.77 -7.61 1.21
CA SER A 228 -4.86 -7.93 0.11
C SER A 228 -5.56 -8.12 -1.25
N LYS A 229 -6.88 -8.35 -1.25
CA LYS A 229 -7.70 -8.46 -2.47
C LYS A 229 -8.10 -7.10 -3.05
N TYR A 230 -7.84 -5.99 -2.37
CA TYR A 230 -8.16 -4.62 -2.83
C TYR A 230 -7.03 -3.99 -3.65
N SER A 231 -6.29 -4.82 -4.40
CA SER A 231 -5.24 -4.39 -5.32
C SER A 231 -5.60 -4.77 -6.76
N SER A 232 -4.93 -4.18 -7.74
CA SER A 232 -5.10 -4.54 -9.15
C SER A 232 -4.27 -5.76 -9.57
N GLN A 233 -3.54 -6.39 -8.64
CA GLN A 233 -2.70 -7.56 -8.90
C GLN A 233 -3.44 -8.74 -9.58
N PRO A 234 -4.71 -9.06 -9.23
CA PRO A 234 -5.48 -10.06 -9.98
C PRO A 234 -5.72 -9.66 -11.46
N CYS A 235 -5.92 -8.37 -11.73
CA CYS A 235 -6.06 -7.85 -13.09
C CYS A 235 -4.72 -7.95 -13.85
N GLU A 236 -3.61 -7.56 -13.23
CA GLU A 236 -2.27 -7.73 -13.84
C GLU A 236 -1.94 -9.20 -14.12
N ALA A 237 -2.33 -10.11 -13.21
CA ALA A 237 -2.18 -11.55 -13.41
C ALA A 237 -3.00 -12.03 -14.61
N THR A 238 -4.23 -11.54 -14.77
CA THR A 238 -5.09 -11.81 -15.94
C THR A 238 -4.41 -11.35 -17.24
N PHE A 239 -3.90 -10.12 -17.29
CA PHE A 239 -3.15 -9.63 -18.45
C PHE A 239 -1.89 -10.44 -18.73
N ARG A 240 -1.17 -10.88 -17.69
CA ARG A 240 0.03 -11.73 -17.86
C ARG A 240 -0.34 -13.09 -18.44
N LEU A 241 -1.43 -13.69 -17.96
CA LEU A 241 -1.92 -14.97 -18.44
C LEU A 241 -2.36 -14.86 -19.90
N THR A 242 -3.12 -13.83 -20.29
CA THR A 242 -3.52 -13.64 -21.69
C THR A 242 -2.33 -13.37 -22.61
N ARG A 243 -1.29 -12.67 -22.15
CA ARG A 243 -0.01 -12.53 -22.88
C ARG A 243 0.73 -13.84 -23.06
N SER A 244 0.65 -14.74 -22.08
CA SER A 244 1.27 -16.07 -22.16
C SER A 244 0.49 -17.07 -23.03
N MET A 245 -0.79 -16.79 -23.31
CA MET A 245 -1.65 -17.61 -24.15
C MET A 245 -1.41 -17.33 -25.64
N SER A 246 -0.20 -17.64 -26.11
CA SER A 246 0.18 -17.59 -27.51
C SER A 246 0.38 -19.02 -28.05
N GLY A 247 0.17 -19.21 -29.36
CA GLY A 247 0.32 -20.53 -29.99
C GLY A 247 1.76 -21.05 -29.95
N ALA A 248 1.96 -22.35 -30.15
CA ALA A 248 3.26 -23.03 -30.04
C ALA A 248 4.40 -22.39 -30.88
N PHE A 249 4.05 -21.65 -31.95
CA PHE A 249 4.98 -20.97 -32.85
C PHE A 249 4.83 -19.44 -32.85
N SER A 250 4.14 -18.87 -31.85
CA SER A 250 3.89 -17.43 -31.77
C SER A 250 4.36 -16.87 -30.44
N SER A 251 5.31 -15.94 -30.50
CA SER A 251 5.77 -15.14 -29.36
C SER A 251 5.05 -13.79 -29.25
N VAL A 252 3.92 -13.64 -29.95
CA VAL A 252 3.19 -12.37 -30.02
C VAL A 252 2.56 -12.04 -28.66
N VAL A 253 3.21 -11.13 -27.94
CA VAL A 253 2.78 -10.63 -26.61
C VAL A 253 1.80 -9.48 -26.69
N ASN A 254 1.74 -8.78 -27.84
CA ASN A 254 0.82 -7.67 -28.08
C ASN A 254 -0.37 -8.17 -28.88
N PHE A 255 -1.58 -7.78 -28.50
CA PHE A 255 -2.81 -8.25 -29.14
C PHE A 255 -3.86 -7.15 -29.19
N THR A 256 -4.76 -7.24 -30.17
CA THR A 256 -5.91 -6.34 -30.30
C THR A 256 -6.94 -6.63 -29.21
N THR A 257 -7.91 -5.72 -29.02
CA THR A 257 -9.01 -5.92 -28.07
C THR A 257 -9.83 -7.18 -28.37
N ASP A 258 -10.12 -7.47 -29.64
CA ASP A 258 -10.82 -8.71 -30.04
C ASP A 258 -10.03 -9.95 -29.64
N GLN A 259 -8.71 -9.95 -29.89
CA GLN A 259 -7.83 -11.05 -29.49
C GLN A 259 -7.76 -11.19 -27.97
N PHE A 260 -7.75 -10.08 -27.21
CA PHE A 260 -7.83 -10.11 -25.76
C PHE A 260 -9.13 -10.78 -25.29
N LEU A 261 -10.29 -10.37 -25.82
CA LEU A 261 -11.58 -10.93 -25.44
C LEU A 261 -11.65 -12.44 -25.71
N LYS A 262 -11.15 -12.89 -26.86
CA LYS A 262 -11.05 -14.32 -27.20
C LYS A 262 -10.16 -15.09 -26.21
N ARG A 263 -9.01 -14.52 -25.84
CA ARG A 263 -8.09 -15.13 -24.85
C ARG A 263 -8.68 -15.11 -23.43
N ALA A 264 -9.38 -14.05 -23.05
CA ALA A 264 -10.06 -13.92 -21.78
C ALA A 264 -11.19 -14.94 -21.64
N GLY A 265 -11.97 -15.18 -22.70
CA GLY A 265 -12.97 -16.25 -22.72
C GLY A 265 -12.36 -17.63 -22.49
N LYS A 266 -11.25 -17.95 -23.15
CA LYS A 266 -10.49 -19.20 -22.91
C LYS A 266 -9.97 -19.29 -21.47
N LEU A 267 -9.49 -18.18 -20.91
CA LEU A 267 -9.00 -18.12 -19.52
C LEU A 267 -10.13 -18.35 -18.51
N SER A 268 -11.33 -17.84 -18.78
CA SER A 268 -12.53 -18.09 -17.95
C SER A 268 -12.82 -19.59 -17.88
N VAL A 269 -12.92 -20.26 -19.04
CA VAL A 269 -13.16 -21.71 -19.11
C VAL A 269 -12.09 -22.50 -18.36
N LEU A 270 -10.81 -22.15 -18.53
CA LEU A 270 -9.72 -22.79 -17.79
C LEU A 270 -9.83 -22.60 -16.27
N THR A 271 -10.24 -21.41 -15.83
CA THR A 271 -10.43 -21.09 -14.41
C THR A 271 -11.61 -21.87 -13.83
N ASP A 272 -12.71 -21.99 -14.59
CA ASP A 272 -13.89 -22.74 -14.18
C ASP A 272 -13.57 -24.25 -14.04
N LEU A 273 -12.83 -24.81 -15.01
CA LEU A 273 -12.33 -26.18 -14.93
C LEU A 273 -11.37 -26.38 -13.74
N GLU A 274 -10.45 -25.44 -13.49
CA GLU A 274 -9.56 -25.46 -12.33
C GLU A 274 -10.37 -25.50 -11.02
N ASN A 275 -11.39 -24.66 -10.89
CA ASN A 275 -12.25 -24.58 -9.71
C ASN A 275 -13.07 -25.86 -9.51
N GLN A 276 -13.68 -26.41 -10.57
CA GLN A 276 -14.44 -27.67 -10.52
C GLN A 276 -13.57 -28.87 -10.14
N ASN A 277 -12.31 -28.87 -10.61
CA ASN A 277 -11.33 -29.89 -10.26
C ASN A 277 -10.92 -29.79 -8.78
N GLU A 278 -10.71 -28.58 -8.28
CA GLU A 278 -10.36 -28.34 -6.86
C GLU A 278 -11.54 -28.64 -5.91
N SER A 279 -12.79 -28.45 -6.36
CA SER A 279 -14.01 -28.76 -5.59
C SER A 279 -14.44 -30.22 -5.66
N GLY A 280 -13.77 -31.06 -6.46
CA GLY A 280 -14.11 -32.47 -6.64
C GLY A 280 -15.40 -32.70 -7.43
N GLN A 281 -15.85 -31.72 -8.21
CA GLN A 281 -17.07 -31.77 -9.02
C GLN A 281 -16.86 -32.37 -10.42
N LEU A 282 -15.62 -32.70 -10.79
CA LEU A 282 -15.31 -33.37 -12.05
C LEU A 282 -15.32 -34.90 -11.86
N ASP A 283 -16.02 -35.59 -12.75
CA ASP A 283 -16.03 -37.06 -12.82
C ASP A 283 -14.63 -37.65 -13.06
N CYS A 284 -13.77 -36.88 -13.74
CA CYS A 284 -12.37 -37.24 -13.97
C CYS A 284 -11.44 -36.10 -13.52
N PRO A 285 -10.57 -36.32 -12.52
CA PRO A 285 -9.66 -35.30 -12.03
C PRO A 285 -8.62 -34.95 -13.08
N LEU A 286 -8.62 -33.68 -13.52
CA LEU A 286 -7.69 -33.18 -14.52
C LEU A 286 -6.35 -32.84 -13.89
N GLN A 287 -5.24 -33.35 -14.44
CA GLN A 287 -3.89 -32.94 -14.04
C GLN A 287 -3.37 -31.86 -14.99
N LEU A 288 -3.60 -30.60 -14.66
CA LEU A 288 -2.97 -29.47 -15.35
C LEU A 288 -1.47 -29.35 -15.00
N PRO A 289 -0.60 -28.98 -15.96
CA PRO A 289 0.86 -28.86 -15.74
C PRO A 289 1.25 -27.93 -14.56
N LYS A 290 0.38 -26.98 -14.20
CA LYS A 290 0.59 -26.07 -13.06
C LYS A 290 0.45 -26.75 -11.69
N HIS A 291 -0.22 -27.90 -11.58
CA HIS A 291 -0.43 -28.59 -10.29
C HIS A 291 0.86 -29.11 -9.65
N HIS A 292 1.90 -29.41 -10.43
CA HIS A 292 3.21 -29.81 -9.88
C HIS A 292 3.87 -28.72 -9.01
N LYS A 293 3.68 -27.44 -9.35
CA LYS A 293 4.23 -26.31 -8.55
C LYS A 293 3.33 -25.88 -7.39
N ARG A 294 2.00 -26.01 -7.52
CA ARG A 294 1.04 -25.64 -6.45
C ARG A 294 1.02 -26.62 -5.27
N ARG A 295 1.30 -27.91 -5.49
CA ARG A 295 1.28 -28.94 -4.42
C ARG A 295 2.21 -28.61 -3.23
N ARG A 296 3.36 -27.95 -3.48
CA ARG A 296 4.26 -27.44 -2.42
C ARG A 296 3.72 -26.21 -1.67
N LYS A 297 2.91 -25.35 -2.32
CA LYS A 297 2.33 -24.14 -1.69
C LYS A 297 1.09 -24.43 -0.84
N VAL A 298 0.25 -25.38 -1.25
CA VAL A 298 -0.98 -25.73 -0.51
C VAL A 298 -0.66 -26.37 0.85
N ALA A 299 0.42 -27.16 0.95
CA ALA A 299 0.89 -27.71 2.22
C ALA A 299 1.36 -26.63 3.22
N ALA A 300 1.89 -25.50 2.71
CA ALA A 300 2.24 -24.34 3.54
C ALA A 300 1.01 -23.50 3.91
N SER A 301 0.05 -23.34 2.99
CA SER A 301 -1.15 -22.52 3.20
C SER A 301 -2.18 -23.15 4.15
N LYS A 302 -2.24 -24.50 4.23
CA LYS A 302 -3.13 -25.19 5.18
C LYS A 302 -2.72 -25.00 6.65
N LYS A 303 -1.46 -24.65 6.93
CA LYS A 303 -1.00 -24.27 8.29
C LYS A 303 -1.38 -22.83 8.68
N SER A 304 -1.77 -21.99 7.71
CA SER A 304 -2.06 -20.56 7.92
C SER A 304 -3.56 -20.27 8.11
N ALA A 305 -4.44 -21.19 7.70
CA ALA A 305 -5.89 -20.99 7.72
C ALA A 305 -6.55 -21.21 9.08
N SER A 306 -5.82 -21.69 10.10
CA SER A 306 -6.36 -22.02 11.42
C SER A 306 -6.46 -20.84 12.40
N ASN A 307 -6.09 -19.62 12.03
CA ASN A 307 -5.93 -18.51 12.99
C ASN A 307 -6.90 -17.32 12.81
N ILE A 308 -7.99 -17.46 12.05
CA ILE A 308 -9.02 -16.39 11.99
C ILE A 308 -10.15 -16.74 12.96
N THR A 309 -9.83 -16.70 14.24
CA THR A 309 -10.82 -16.60 15.33
C THR A 309 -10.34 -15.56 16.33
N ILE A 310 -9.79 -14.46 15.82
CA ILE A 310 -9.51 -13.26 16.61
C ILE A 310 -10.75 -12.38 16.45
N GLY A 311 -11.43 -12.10 17.56
CA GLY A 311 -12.67 -11.31 17.58
C GLY A 311 -12.51 -9.98 16.85
N LEU A 312 -13.61 -9.52 16.23
CA LEU A 312 -13.66 -8.22 15.55
C LEU A 312 -13.22 -7.10 16.51
N PRO A 313 -12.43 -6.13 16.01
CA PRO A 313 -11.90 -5.07 16.85
C PRO A 313 -13.03 -4.15 17.34
N THR A 314 -12.97 -3.77 18.62
CA THR A 314 -13.89 -2.77 19.19
C THR A 314 -13.49 -1.35 18.76
N ASN A 315 -14.44 -0.41 18.79
CA ASN A 315 -14.16 1.01 18.52
C ASN A 315 -13.06 1.56 19.43
N ASP A 316 -13.05 1.16 20.72
CA ASP A 316 -12.02 1.59 21.66
C ASP A 316 -10.63 1.06 21.30
N THR A 317 -10.55 -0.21 20.86
CA THR A 317 -9.29 -0.79 20.38
C THR A 317 -8.80 -0.02 19.15
N ILE A 318 -9.67 0.22 18.17
CA ILE A 318 -9.33 0.98 16.96
C ILE A 318 -8.81 2.38 17.31
N LYS A 319 -9.53 3.10 18.17
CA LYS A 319 -9.14 4.45 18.60
C LYS A 319 -7.77 4.44 19.29
N LYS A 320 -7.53 3.51 20.21
CA LYS A 320 -6.23 3.36 20.89
C LYS A 320 -5.11 3.09 19.89
N THR A 321 -5.35 2.19 18.92
CA THR A 321 -4.38 1.88 17.86
C THR A 321 -4.05 3.08 17.00
N ILE A 322 -5.05 3.90 16.62
CA ILE A 322 -4.83 5.10 15.81
C ILE A 322 -4.09 6.18 16.60
N HIS A 323 -4.44 6.37 17.88
CA HIS A 323 -3.70 7.27 18.76
C HIS A 323 -2.25 6.82 18.96
N GLN A 324 -2.02 5.51 19.11
CA GLN A 324 -0.66 4.96 19.17
C GLN A 324 0.10 5.27 17.87
N ALA A 325 -0.51 5.03 16.70
CA ALA A 325 0.10 5.33 15.41
C ALA A 325 0.47 6.81 15.27
N PHE A 326 -0.37 7.72 15.78
CA PHE A 326 -0.06 9.16 15.85
C PHE A 326 1.15 9.43 16.75
N ASN A 327 1.14 8.92 17.97
CA ASN A 327 2.23 9.14 18.94
C ASN A 327 3.57 8.61 18.41
N ASP A 328 3.57 7.43 17.79
CA ASP A 328 4.77 6.80 17.24
C ASP A 328 5.28 7.58 16.02
N ALA A 329 4.39 8.05 15.14
CA ALA A 329 4.78 8.90 14.02
C ALA A 329 5.34 10.25 14.50
N TYR A 330 4.70 10.88 15.50
CA TYR A 330 5.14 12.14 16.07
C TYR A 330 6.51 12.01 16.76
N LYS A 331 6.70 10.95 17.56
CA LYS A 331 7.98 10.65 18.21
C LYS A 331 9.08 10.47 17.17
N LEU A 332 8.83 9.64 16.14
CA LEU A 332 9.79 9.36 15.09
C LEU A 332 10.24 10.62 14.33
N LEU A 333 9.31 11.53 14.05
CA LEU A 333 9.61 12.80 13.36
C LEU A 333 10.25 13.83 14.29
N SER A 334 10.00 13.75 15.60
CA SER A 334 10.65 14.62 16.59
C SER A 334 12.13 14.32 16.74
N GLU A 335 12.57 13.08 16.45
CA GLU A 335 14.01 12.73 16.34
C GLU A 335 14.73 13.48 15.21
N LEU A 336 13.99 14.12 14.30
CA LEU A 336 14.48 14.92 13.17
C LEU A 336 14.17 16.42 13.33
N ASP A 337 13.92 16.88 14.57
CA ASP A 337 13.67 18.29 14.92
C ASP A 337 12.42 18.94 14.28
N ILE A 338 11.51 18.13 13.72
CA ILE A 338 10.27 18.62 13.11
C ILE A 338 9.38 19.34 14.14
N ASN A 339 9.37 18.86 15.38
CA ASN A 339 8.62 19.42 16.49
C ASN A 339 9.04 20.86 16.83
N ILE A 340 10.32 21.21 16.70
CA ILE A 340 10.82 22.56 17.03
C ILE A 340 10.11 23.61 16.19
N ALA A 341 9.97 23.37 14.88
CA ALA A 341 9.25 24.28 13.99
C ALA A 341 7.74 24.33 14.31
N LEU A 342 7.14 23.16 14.57
CA LEU A 342 5.71 23.07 14.91
C LEU A 342 5.37 23.82 16.21
N GLU A 343 6.24 23.76 17.21
CA GLU A 343 6.07 24.45 18.49
C GLU A 343 6.28 25.96 18.39
N LYS A 344 7.26 26.41 17.59
CA LYS A 344 7.47 27.85 17.32
C LYS A 344 6.20 28.49 16.77
N LYS A 345 5.48 27.81 15.86
CA LYS A 345 4.25 28.33 15.25
C LYS A 345 3.03 28.26 16.17
N LYS A 346 2.99 27.37 17.17
CA LYS A 346 1.91 27.34 18.18
C LYS A 346 1.93 28.53 19.14
N LYS A 347 3.09 29.18 19.29
CA LYS A 347 3.30 30.32 20.21
C LYS A 347 3.07 31.68 19.53
N GLN A 348 2.89 31.70 18.21
CA GLN A 348 2.48 32.85 17.41
C GLN A 348 0.98 32.76 17.16
#